data_AF-A0A9Q9MEL6-F1
#
_entry.id   AF-A0A9Q9MEL6-F1
#
_cell.length_a   1.000
_cell.length_b   1.000
_cell.length_c   1.000
_cell.angle_alpha   90.00
_cell.angle_beta   90.00
_cell.angle_gamma   90.00
#
_symmetry.space_group_name_H-M   'P 1'
#
loop_
_entity.id
_entity.type
_entity.pdbx_description
1 polymer ?
#
loop_
_entity_poly.entity_id
_entity_poly.type
_entity_poly.pdbx_seq_one_letter_code
_entity_poly.pdbx_strand_id
1 'polypeptide(L)'
;MDDDDRLLWDRALALAGVAAAVAAVLFTVARPDTGPAYALTPNGDGSVTFVIDDPSDPAGATEALRAAGIRAVVLPGHRPGGCPADQRGTRDSRTWSTLATAVQGWEYRRTHPDALHSVVIQPGRIPPGAVLAIGTIEARLDGEHRLVVYPELFTEPGPACYETDLNVDKLMRIEQQLRSS
;
A
#
# COMPACT_ATOMS: atom_id res chain seq x y z
N MET A 1 -1.41 64.95 11.59
CA MET A 1 -0.83 64.47 10.31
C MET A 1 0.41 63.75 10.74
N ASP A 2 0.18 62.48 11.10
CA ASP A 2 1.01 61.70 12.00
C ASP A 2 1.63 60.56 11.19
N ASP A 3 2.95 60.42 11.34
CA ASP A 3 3.87 59.61 10.54
C ASP A 3 3.84 58.09 10.84
N ASP A 4 2.74 57.57 11.40
CA ASP A 4 2.64 56.14 11.80
C ASP A 4 2.10 55.21 10.71
N ASP A 5 1.52 55.72 9.62
CA ASP A 5 0.89 54.89 8.57
C ASP A 5 1.86 54.35 7.49
N ARG A 6 3.14 54.77 7.50
CA ARG A 6 4.12 54.35 6.47
C ARG A 6 4.94 53.12 6.82
N LEU A 7 4.98 52.71 8.10
CA LEU A 7 5.79 51.58 8.55
C LEU A 7 5.11 50.21 8.37
N LEU A 8 3.82 50.18 8.01
CA LEU A 8 3.06 48.94 7.83
C LEU A 8 2.98 48.44 6.39
N TRP A 9 3.43 49.22 5.39
CA TRP A 9 3.41 48.80 3.98
C TRP A 9 4.71 48.19 3.45
N ASP A 10 5.87 48.50 4.05
CA ASP A 10 7.18 48.12 3.48
C ASP A 10 7.73 46.74 3.91
N ARG A 11 6.92 45.87 4.53
CA ARG A 11 7.38 44.51 4.91
C ARG A 11 6.53 43.36 4.35
N ALA A 12 5.68 43.66 3.38
CA ALA A 12 5.16 42.66 2.46
C ALA A 12 6.10 42.60 1.24
N LEU A 13 7.12 41.73 1.28
CA LEU A 13 7.82 41.10 0.14
C LEU A 13 9.25 40.70 0.53
N ALA A 14 9.39 39.51 1.11
CA ALA A 14 10.63 38.73 1.02
C ALA A 14 10.25 37.27 0.80
N LEU A 15 9.93 36.96 -0.46
CA LEU A 15 10.00 35.61 -1.02
C LEU A 15 11.46 35.14 -0.99
N ALA A 16 11.71 33.91 -0.53
CA ALA A 16 12.45 32.87 -1.28
C ALA A 16 13.05 31.79 -0.37
N GLY A 17 12.85 30.52 -0.78
CA GLY A 17 13.57 29.35 -0.28
C GLY A 17 12.81 28.63 0.84
N VAL A 18 12.25 27.44 0.67
CA VAL A 18 12.74 26.28 -0.07
C VAL A 18 11.53 25.52 -0.62
N ALA A 19 11.27 25.62 -1.92
CA ALA A 19 10.43 24.64 -2.58
C ALA A 19 11.28 23.39 -2.77
N ALA A 20 11.18 22.44 -1.84
CA ALA A 20 11.66 21.09 -2.08
C ALA A 20 10.79 20.53 -3.20
N ALA A 21 11.27 20.63 -4.44
CA ALA A 21 10.73 19.88 -5.56
C ALA A 21 11.00 18.41 -5.27
N VAL A 22 10.06 17.75 -4.58
CA VAL A 22 9.98 16.30 -4.60
C VAL A 22 9.63 15.96 -6.04
N ALA A 23 10.64 15.62 -6.83
CA ALA A 23 10.44 15.04 -8.13
C ALA A 23 9.52 13.82 -7.93
N ALA A 24 8.28 13.92 -8.37
CA ALA A 24 7.38 12.80 -8.45
C ALA A 24 8.01 11.82 -9.44
N VAL A 25 8.73 10.82 -8.93
CA VAL A 25 9.25 9.76 -9.76
C VAL A 25 8.07 8.84 -10.09
N LEU A 26 7.35 9.20 -11.16
CA LEU A 26 6.42 8.30 -11.82
C LEU A 26 7.27 7.23 -12.52
N PHE A 27 7.59 6.15 -11.82
CA PHE A 27 8.12 4.94 -12.45
C PHE A 27 6.97 4.24 -13.18
N THR A 28 6.64 4.72 -14.37
CA THR A 28 5.68 4.06 -15.27
C THR A 28 6.43 3.10 -16.19
N VAL A 29 6.59 1.85 -15.77
CA VAL A 29 6.98 0.76 -16.67
C VAL A 29 5.71 0.34 -17.43
N ALA A 30 5.40 1.04 -18.53
CA ALA A 30 4.19 0.81 -19.32
C ALA A 30 4.48 -0.12 -20.52
N ARG A 31 3.68 -1.19 -20.66
CA ARG A 31 3.43 -1.85 -21.95
C ARG A 31 2.39 -1.03 -22.72
N PRO A 32 2.43 -0.95 -24.07
CA PRO A 32 1.80 0.16 -24.78
C PRO A 32 0.27 0.18 -24.89
N ASP A 33 -0.47 -0.87 -24.52
CA ASP A 33 -1.92 -0.98 -24.82
C ASP A 33 -2.80 -1.43 -23.64
N THR A 34 -2.23 -1.50 -22.45
CA THR A 34 -2.94 -1.85 -21.21
C THR A 34 -2.38 -0.93 -20.12
N GLY A 35 -3.22 -0.42 -19.21
CA GLY A 35 -2.75 0.37 -18.07
C GLY A 35 -1.63 -0.36 -17.30
N PRO A 36 -0.82 0.35 -16.50
CA PRO A 36 0.29 -0.29 -15.81
C PRO A 36 -0.24 -1.41 -14.89
N ALA A 37 0.48 -2.52 -14.80
CA ALA A 37 0.08 -3.66 -13.95
C ALA A 37 -0.05 -3.28 -12.46
N TYR A 38 0.63 -2.21 -12.05
CA TYR A 38 0.56 -1.63 -10.72
C TYR A 38 0.87 -0.13 -10.77
N ALA A 39 0.40 0.61 -9.77
CA ALA A 39 0.68 2.03 -9.60
C ALA A 39 1.08 2.36 -8.15
N LEU A 40 2.01 3.30 -8.01
CA LEU A 40 2.49 3.84 -6.73
C LEU A 40 2.27 5.34 -6.74
N THR A 41 1.37 5.82 -5.89
CA THR A 41 1.04 7.25 -5.78
C THR A 41 1.44 7.76 -4.40
N PRO A 42 2.47 8.61 -4.28
CA PRO A 42 2.82 9.22 -3.01
C PRO A 42 1.75 10.22 -2.56
N ASN A 43 1.46 10.23 -1.27
CA ASN A 43 0.51 11.14 -0.64
C ASN A 43 1.25 12.21 0.18
N GLY A 44 0.58 13.35 0.43
CA GLY A 44 1.18 14.49 1.14
C GLY A 44 1.52 14.23 2.62
N ASP A 45 1.02 13.14 3.20
CA ASP A 45 1.27 12.73 4.59
C ASP A 45 2.44 11.74 4.73
N GLY A 46 3.14 11.43 3.62
CA GLY A 46 4.23 10.46 3.58
C GLY A 46 3.79 9.00 3.40
N SER A 47 2.48 8.75 3.25
CA SER A 47 1.97 7.45 2.82
C SER A 47 2.10 7.27 1.30
N VAL A 48 1.96 6.03 0.84
CA VAL A 48 1.94 5.67 -0.58
C VAL A 48 0.73 4.81 -0.84
N THR A 49 -0.13 5.26 -1.75
CA THR A 49 -1.20 4.43 -2.28
C THR A 49 -0.61 3.49 -3.31
N PHE A 50 -0.70 2.20 -3.04
CA PHE A 50 -0.27 1.12 -3.93
C PHE A 50 -1.50 0.42 -4.51
N VAL A 51 -1.56 0.34 -5.83
CA VAL A 51 -2.66 -0.26 -6.60
C VAL A 51 -2.07 -1.37 -7.47
N ILE A 52 -2.74 -2.52 -7.54
CA ILE A 52 -2.38 -3.63 -8.42
C ILE A 52 -3.56 -3.86 -9.37
N ASP A 53 -3.38 -3.55 -10.66
CA ASP A 53 -4.40 -3.76 -11.69
C ASP A 53 -4.26 -5.14 -12.36
N ASP A 54 -3.03 -5.66 -12.44
CA ASP A 54 -2.71 -6.98 -13.00
C ASP A 54 -1.72 -7.71 -12.08
N PRO A 55 -2.10 -8.86 -11.48
CA PRO A 55 -1.25 -9.61 -10.57
C PRO A 55 -0.19 -10.46 -11.30
N SER A 56 -0.08 -10.39 -12.63
CA SER A 56 0.83 -11.20 -13.44
C SER A 56 2.32 -10.88 -13.26
N ASP A 57 2.66 -9.70 -12.72
CA ASP A 57 4.04 -9.26 -12.47
C ASP A 57 4.31 -8.86 -11.01
N PRO A 58 4.29 -9.81 -10.06
CA PRO A 58 4.58 -9.53 -8.66
C PRO A 58 6.05 -9.12 -8.43
N ALA A 59 6.97 -9.56 -9.30
CA ALA A 59 8.38 -9.22 -9.20
C ALA A 59 8.64 -7.75 -9.54
N GLY A 60 8.07 -7.26 -10.65
CA GLY A 60 8.12 -5.84 -11.02
C GLY A 60 7.48 -4.96 -9.95
N ALA A 61 6.32 -5.36 -9.41
CA ALA A 61 5.67 -4.64 -8.32
C ALA A 61 6.54 -4.56 -7.05
N THR A 62 7.19 -5.66 -6.68
CA THR A 62 8.14 -5.71 -5.57
C THR A 62 9.33 -4.79 -5.81
N GLU A 63 9.89 -4.80 -7.02
CA GLU A 63 11.02 -3.93 -7.37
C GLU A 63 10.62 -2.45 -7.30
N ALA A 64 9.43 -2.09 -7.76
CA ALA A 64 8.94 -0.72 -7.71
C ALA A 64 8.74 -0.21 -6.27
N LEU A 65 8.18 -1.05 -5.38
CA LEU A 65 8.09 -0.76 -3.95
C LEU A 65 9.48 -0.57 -3.32
N ARG A 66 10.43 -1.45 -3.66
CA ARG A 66 11.82 -1.36 -3.20
C ARG A 66 12.50 -0.08 -3.70
N ALA A 67 12.30 0.30 -4.96
CA ALA A 67 12.84 1.53 -5.54
C ALA A 67 12.26 2.78 -4.86
N ALA A 68 11.03 2.71 -4.37
CA ALA A 68 10.40 3.74 -3.54
C ALA A 68 10.86 3.71 -2.05
N GLY A 69 11.82 2.84 -1.69
CA GLY A 69 12.33 2.72 -0.33
C GLY A 69 11.40 1.99 0.65
N ILE A 70 10.39 1.28 0.13
CA ILE A 70 9.41 0.54 0.94
C ILE A 70 9.91 -0.89 1.15
N ARG A 71 9.99 -1.31 2.42
CA ARG A 71 10.34 -2.70 2.80
C ARG A 71 9.13 -3.61 2.64
N ALA A 72 8.81 -3.92 1.39
CA ALA A 72 7.67 -4.76 1.04
C ALA A 72 8.00 -5.75 -0.08
N VAL A 73 7.24 -6.85 -0.13
CA VAL A 73 7.26 -7.84 -1.20
C VAL A 73 5.84 -8.14 -1.65
N VAL A 74 5.64 -8.32 -2.95
CA VAL A 74 4.37 -8.71 -3.56
C VAL A 74 4.48 -10.15 -4.00
N LEU A 75 3.52 -10.98 -3.60
CA LEU A 75 3.55 -12.42 -3.85
C LEU A 75 2.15 -12.91 -4.26
N PRO A 76 2.06 -13.88 -5.18
CA PRO A 76 0.81 -14.58 -5.42
C PRO A 76 0.36 -15.29 -4.15
N GLY A 77 -0.92 -15.18 -3.83
CA GLY A 77 -1.53 -15.82 -2.68
C GLY A 77 -1.82 -17.30 -2.95
N HIS A 78 -1.29 -18.16 -2.09
CA HIS A 78 -1.57 -19.59 -2.08
C HIS A 78 -2.57 -19.95 -0.98
N ARG A 79 -3.34 -21.01 -1.21
CA ARG A 79 -4.21 -21.59 -0.18
C ARG A 79 -3.38 -22.12 1.00
N PRO A 80 -3.97 -22.27 2.20
CA PRO A 80 -3.29 -22.85 3.35
C PRO A 80 -2.63 -24.21 3.00
N GLY A 81 -1.35 -24.36 3.36
CA GLY A 81 -0.55 -25.55 3.02
C GLY A 81 0.02 -25.58 1.60
N GLY A 82 -0.23 -24.56 0.77
CA GLY A 82 0.27 -24.46 -0.60
C GLY A 82 1.73 -24.03 -0.74
N CYS A 83 2.35 -23.54 0.32
CA CYS A 83 3.75 -23.15 0.35
C CYS A 83 4.62 -24.16 1.12
N PRO A 84 5.86 -24.40 0.68
CA PRO A 84 6.87 -25.11 1.48
C PRO A 84 7.12 -24.38 2.81
N ALA A 85 7.28 -25.14 3.90
CA ALA A 85 7.39 -24.58 5.25
C ALA A 85 8.57 -23.61 5.42
N ASP A 86 9.67 -23.86 4.74
CA ASP A 86 10.88 -23.03 4.71
C ASP A 86 10.73 -21.74 3.89
N GLN A 87 9.67 -21.63 3.07
CA GLN A 87 9.42 -20.48 2.20
C GLN A 87 8.32 -19.54 2.71
N ARG A 88 7.55 -19.97 3.72
CA ARG A 88 6.43 -19.19 4.30
C ARG A 88 6.88 -17.96 5.07
N GLY A 89 8.16 -17.85 5.42
CA GLY A 89 8.66 -16.84 6.34
C GLY A 89 8.08 -16.99 7.76
N THR A 90 8.43 -16.06 8.65
CA THR A 90 7.88 -16.01 10.00
C THR A 90 6.95 -14.82 10.11
N ARG A 91 5.65 -15.06 10.28
CA ARG A 91 4.68 -13.98 10.53
C ARG A 91 5.10 -13.21 11.78
N ASP A 92 5.08 -11.90 11.65
CA ASP A 92 5.38 -11.01 12.76
C ASP A 92 4.21 -11.04 13.74
N SER A 93 4.44 -11.61 14.93
CA SER A 93 3.40 -11.75 15.95
C SER A 93 3.07 -10.44 16.68
N ARG A 94 3.68 -9.31 16.28
CA ARG A 94 3.26 -7.99 16.76
C ARG A 94 1.77 -7.77 16.47
N THR A 95 1.10 -7.10 17.40
CA THR A 95 -0.36 -6.96 17.41
C THR A 95 -0.91 -6.41 16.10
N TRP A 96 -2.15 -6.77 15.76
CA TRP A 96 -2.93 -6.22 14.63
C TRP A 96 -2.81 -4.69 14.47
N SER A 97 -2.68 -3.97 15.60
CA SER A 97 -2.45 -2.53 15.61
C SER A 97 -1.20 -2.09 14.84
N THR A 98 -0.11 -2.86 14.85
CA THR A 98 1.11 -2.56 14.10
C THR A 98 0.88 -2.64 12.60
N LEU A 99 0.18 -3.67 12.13
CA LEU A 99 -0.24 -3.77 10.74
C LEU A 99 -1.18 -2.62 10.35
N ALA A 100 -2.16 -2.29 11.20
CA ALA A 100 -3.09 -1.18 10.95
C ALA A 100 -2.39 0.19 10.90
N THR A 101 -1.26 0.37 11.61
CA THR A 101 -0.44 1.59 11.47
C THR A 101 0.43 1.61 10.22
N ALA A 102 0.86 0.44 9.74
CA ALA A 102 1.69 0.30 8.54
C ALA A 102 0.86 0.31 7.26
N VAL A 103 -0.40 -0.10 7.33
CA VAL A 103 -1.33 -0.17 6.19
C VAL A 103 -2.72 0.32 6.60
N GLN A 104 -3.15 1.43 6.00
CA GLN A 104 -4.49 1.99 6.20
C GLN A 104 -5.53 1.35 5.27
N GLY A 105 -5.48 0.03 5.13
CA GLY A 105 -6.33 -0.70 4.18
C GLY A 105 -7.82 -0.61 4.51
N TRP A 106 -8.18 -0.51 5.79
CA TRP A 106 -9.58 -0.53 6.23
C TRP A 106 -10.28 0.83 6.06
N GLU A 107 -9.66 1.93 6.52
CA GLU A 107 -10.18 3.29 6.34
C GLU A 107 -10.24 3.66 4.85
N TYR A 108 -9.21 3.29 4.08
CA TYR A 108 -9.18 3.55 2.65
C TYR A 108 -10.29 2.79 1.91
N ARG A 109 -10.49 1.50 2.20
CA ARG A 109 -11.58 0.72 1.57
C ARG A 109 -12.97 1.18 2.00
N ARG A 110 -13.17 1.65 3.23
CA ARG A 110 -14.44 2.26 3.64
C ARG A 110 -14.80 3.48 2.80
N THR A 111 -13.79 4.28 2.44
CA THR A 111 -13.97 5.50 1.64
C THR A 111 -13.94 5.22 0.12
N HIS A 112 -13.35 4.09 -0.28
CA HIS A 112 -13.19 3.66 -1.67
C HIS A 112 -13.54 2.16 -1.78
N PRO A 113 -14.83 1.77 -1.71
CA PRO A 113 -15.25 0.38 -1.67
C PRO A 113 -14.84 -0.43 -2.91
N ASP A 114 -14.63 0.24 -4.04
CA ASP A 114 -14.17 -0.38 -5.29
C ASP A 114 -12.65 -0.65 -5.32
N ALA A 115 -11.90 -0.13 -4.35
CA ALA A 115 -10.44 -0.18 -4.33
C ALA A 115 -9.90 -1.46 -3.63
N LEU A 116 -10.53 -2.61 -3.87
CA LEU A 116 -10.17 -3.92 -3.28
C LEU A 116 -8.75 -4.39 -3.64
N HIS A 117 -8.25 -3.90 -4.77
CA HIS A 117 -6.91 -4.16 -5.29
C HIS A 117 -5.90 -3.05 -4.95
N SER A 118 -6.21 -2.25 -3.93
CA SER A 118 -5.34 -1.19 -3.42
C SER A 118 -5.08 -1.30 -1.92
N VAL A 119 -3.97 -0.72 -1.49
CA VAL A 119 -3.58 -0.53 -0.09
C VAL A 119 -2.84 0.81 0.06
N VAL A 120 -3.09 1.51 1.17
CA VAL A 120 -2.31 2.71 1.54
C VAL A 120 -1.25 2.30 2.54
N ILE A 121 0.01 2.38 2.14
CA ILE A 121 1.17 1.97 2.93
C ILE A 121 1.75 3.21 3.62
N GLN A 122 2.11 3.07 4.89
CA GLN A 122 2.86 4.05 5.67
C GLN A 122 4.29 3.53 5.86
N PRO A 123 5.25 3.84 4.95
CA PRO A 123 6.55 3.17 4.95
C PRO A 123 7.34 3.35 6.24
N GLY A 124 7.29 4.56 6.82
CA GLY A 124 7.94 4.88 8.11
C GLY A 124 7.32 4.19 9.32
N ARG A 125 6.18 3.50 9.16
CA ARG A 125 5.51 2.72 10.20
C ARG A 125 5.74 1.21 10.07
N ILE A 126 6.35 0.75 8.98
CA ILE A 126 6.84 -0.63 8.88
C ILE A 126 7.95 -0.78 9.94
N PRO A 127 7.85 -1.70 10.91
CA PRO A 127 8.85 -1.79 11.95
C PRO A 127 10.23 -2.20 11.42
N PRO A 128 11.35 -1.81 12.06
CA PRO A 128 12.67 -2.35 11.75
C PRO A 128 12.68 -3.89 11.88
N GLY A 129 13.43 -4.57 10.99
CA GLY A 129 13.50 -6.04 10.96
C GLY A 129 12.23 -6.73 10.49
N ALA A 130 11.26 -5.99 9.93
CA ALA A 130 10.05 -6.53 9.32
C ALA A 130 9.92 -6.15 7.84
N VAL A 131 9.27 -7.04 7.09
CA VAL A 131 8.87 -6.87 5.69
C VAL A 131 7.34 -6.90 5.62
N LEU A 132 6.77 -5.97 4.88
CA LEU A 132 5.36 -6.00 4.51
C LEU A 132 5.16 -6.93 3.32
N ALA A 133 4.57 -8.10 3.53
CA ALA A 133 4.18 -8.98 2.43
C ALA A 133 2.77 -8.63 1.97
N ILE A 134 2.61 -8.47 0.67
CA ILE A 134 1.36 -8.09 0.01
C ILE A 134 0.94 -9.26 -0.88
N GLY A 135 0.00 -10.06 -0.40
CA GLY A 135 -0.55 -11.19 -1.14
C GLY A 135 -1.59 -10.74 -2.16
N THR A 136 -1.52 -11.25 -3.39
CA THR A 136 -2.55 -11.09 -4.42
C THR A 136 -3.41 -12.35 -4.51
N ILE A 137 -4.72 -12.21 -4.31
CA ILE A 137 -5.66 -13.34 -4.29
C ILE A 137 -6.75 -13.07 -5.31
N GLU A 138 -6.90 -13.95 -6.29
CA GLU A 138 -8.09 -13.98 -7.13
C GLU A 138 -9.20 -14.71 -6.37
N ALA A 139 -10.26 -13.98 -6.01
CA ALA A 139 -11.42 -14.50 -5.31
C ALA A 139 -12.68 -14.33 -6.16
N ARG A 140 -13.65 -15.22 -5.99
CA ARG A 140 -15.00 -15.00 -6.50
C ARG A 140 -15.85 -14.34 -5.43
N LEU A 141 -16.27 -13.10 -5.68
CA LEU A 141 -17.12 -12.29 -4.80
C LEU A 141 -18.39 -11.95 -5.58
N ASP A 142 -19.56 -12.29 -5.02
CA ASP A 142 -20.86 -12.15 -5.69
C ASP A 142 -20.93 -12.80 -7.10
N GLY A 143 -20.15 -13.86 -7.33
CA GLY A 143 -20.06 -14.55 -8.62
C GLY A 143 -19.07 -13.94 -9.62
N GLU A 144 -18.48 -12.79 -9.32
CA GLU A 144 -17.46 -12.13 -10.13
C GLU A 144 -16.05 -12.45 -9.65
N HIS A 145 -15.11 -12.64 -10.56
CA HIS A 145 -13.69 -12.74 -10.22
C HIS A 145 -13.15 -11.36 -9.88
N ARG A 146 -12.58 -11.22 -8.68
CA ARG A 146 -12.00 -9.98 -8.19
C ARG A 146 -10.61 -10.25 -7.63
N LEU A 147 -9.69 -9.37 -7.96
CA LEU A 147 -8.38 -9.32 -7.31
C LEU A 147 -8.52 -8.66 -5.95
N VAL A 148 -8.05 -9.34 -4.91
CA VAL A 148 -7.99 -8.84 -3.55
C VAL A 148 -6.54 -8.79 -3.11
N VAL A 149 -6.15 -7.66 -2.53
CA VAL A 149 -4.82 -7.50 -1.93
C VAL A 149 -4.89 -7.71 -0.43
N TYR A 150 -4.01 -8.54 0.13
CA TYR A 150 -3.95 -8.85 1.55
C TYR A 150 -2.56 -8.57 2.14
N PRO A 151 -2.39 -7.47 2.90
CA PRO A 151 -1.14 -7.13 3.52
C PRO A 151 -0.95 -7.85 4.86
N GLU A 152 0.25 -8.35 5.13
CA GLU A 152 0.67 -8.92 6.42
C GLU A 152 2.14 -8.56 6.71
N LEU A 153 2.53 -8.54 7.99
CA LEU A 153 3.91 -8.30 8.41
C LEU A 153 4.63 -9.63 8.69
N PHE A 154 5.89 -9.70 8.25
CA PHE A 154 6.80 -10.82 8.48
C PHE A 154 8.12 -10.33 9.03
N THR A 155 8.79 -11.14 9.86
CA THR A 155 10.18 -10.88 10.27
C THR A 155 11.13 -11.07 9.09
N GLU A 156 12.18 -10.27 9.00
CA GLU A 156 13.25 -10.47 8.01
C GLU A 156 14.02 -11.78 8.29
N PRO A 157 14.35 -12.58 7.25
CA PRO A 157 13.96 -12.41 5.85
C PRO A 157 12.47 -12.70 5.63
N GLY A 158 11.82 -11.87 4.82
CA GLY A 158 10.39 -12.02 4.48
C GLY A 158 10.09 -13.33 3.74
N PRO A 159 8.81 -13.64 3.51
CA PRO A 159 8.39 -14.86 2.83
C PRO A 159 8.84 -14.90 1.38
N ALA A 160 9.15 -16.09 0.88
CA ALA A 160 9.33 -16.37 -0.55
C ALA A 160 8.05 -16.95 -1.19
N CYS A 161 7.14 -17.48 -0.38
CA CYS A 161 5.83 -17.98 -0.77
C CYS A 161 4.79 -17.52 0.25
N TYR A 162 3.65 -16.99 -0.24
CA TYR A 162 2.64 -16.37 0.61
C TYR A 162 1.41 -17.26 0.77
N GLU A 163 1.15 -17.78 1.96
CA GLU A 163 -0.10 -18.47 2.28
C GLU A 163 -1.08 -17.50 2.92
N THR A 164 -2.30 -17.45 2.37
CA THR A 164 -3.39 -16.69 2.95
C THR A 164 -4.33 -17.58 3.75
N ASP A 165 -4.68 -17.13 4.95
CA ASP A 165 -5.76 -17.74 5.75
C ASP A 165 -7.15 -17.22 5.32
N LEU A 166 -7.22 -16.39 4.28
CA LEU A 166 -8.48 -15.97 3.69
C LEU A 166 -9.10 -17.15 2.94
N ASN A 167 -9.97 -17.87 3.63
CA ASN A 167 -11.03 -18.59 2.93
C ASN A 167 -12.04 -17.57 2.37
N VAL A 168 -12.62 -17.87 1.20
CA VAL A 168 -13.65 -17.05 0.53
C VAL A 168 -14.78 -16.67 1.50
N ASP A 169 -15.17 -17.57 2.41
CA ASP A 169 -16.17 -17.30 3.45
C ASP A 169 -15.79 -16.17 4.43
N LYS A 170 -14.49 -16.00 4.68
CA LYS A 170 -13.95 -14.93 5.53
C LYS A 170 -13.95 -13.60 4.78
N LEU A 171 -13.63 -13.62 3.48
CA LEU A 171 -13.73 -12.45 2.60
C LEU A 171 -15.19 -11.96 2.49
N MET A 172 -16.13 -12.87 2.25
CA MET A 172 -17.56 -12.53 2.17
C MET A 172 -18.08 -11.90 3.47
N ARG A 173 -17.64 -12.39 4.64
CA ARG A 173 -17.99 -11.78 5.92
C ARG A 173 -17.43 -10.37 6.09
N ILE A 174 -16.19 -10.15 5.64
CA ILE A 174 -15.57 -8.82 5.67
C ILE A 174 -16.34 -7.86 4.75
N GLU A 175 -16.69 -8.27 3.54
CA GLU A 175 -17.49 -7.44 2.63
C GLU A 175 -18.90 -7.15 3.18
N GLN A 176 -19.55 -8.15 3.77
CA GLN A 176 -20.87 -7.95 4.34
C GLN A 176 -20.84 -6.95 5.52
N GLN A 177 -19.81 -7.01 6.36
CA GLN A 177 -19.58 -6.02 7.42
C GLN A 177 -19.30 -4.61 6.85
N LEU A 178 -18.58 -4.51 5.73
CA LEU A 178 -18.32 -3.25 5.04
C LEU A 178 -19.60 -2.64 4.46
N ARG A 179 -20.54 -3.46 3.96
CA ARG A 179 -21.83 -2.97 3.42
C ARG A 179 -22.85 -2.57 4.49
N SER A 180 -22.72 -3.08 5.72
CA SER A 180 -23.70 -2.86 6.80
C SER A 180 -23.36 -1.75 7.78
N SER A 181 -22.23 -1.05 7.59
CA SER A 181 -21.70 -0.02 8.49
C SER A 181 -21.76 1.35 7.83
#